data_AF-A0A355G428-F1
#
_entry.id   AF-A0A355G428-F1
#
_cell.length_a   1.000
_cell.length_b   1.000
_cell.length_c   1.000
_cell.angle_alpha   90.00
_cell.angle_beta   90.00
_cell.angle_gamma   90.00
#
_symmetry.space_group_name_H-M   'P 1'
#
loop_
_entity.id
_entity.type
_entity.pdbx_description
1 polymer ?
#
loop_
_entity_poly.entity_id
_entity_poly.type
_entity_poly.pdbx_seq_one_letter_code
_entity_poly.pdbx_strand_id
1 'polypeptide(L)'
;FFILAATILFFAAAHYSSVNWLGLALLVIPVLICASHLGMGIVNWFSMQLFRPQSLPRMDYEQGIPPEHRTLVAVPTMLTSAAGIEHLLEGMEVRYLANRDPSLHFALVTDLVDADAEVLPADAQLVSLIRDGIQLLNQTYASDRSNIFYLFHRSREWNAQEGVWMGHERKRGKLADLNATLRGKQGLFTEMVGEIEILQSVKYVITLDTDTQLPRDAARLMVGTLAHRLNHPVFDARKSRVVEGHTIL
;
A
#
# COMPACT_ATOMS: atom_id res chain seq x y z
N PHE A 1 -22.65 -1.09 -21.40
CA PHE A 1 -23.42 -2.02 -22.28
C PHE A 1 -24.88 -2.15 -21.86
N PHE A 2 -25.18 -2.51 -20.61
CA PHE A 2 -26.55 -2.72 -20.14
C PHE A 2 -27.46 -1.46 -20.28
N ILE A 3 -26.94 -0.28 -19.94
CA ILE A 3 -27.73 0.96 -19.98
C ILE A 3 -28.00 1.41 -21.42
N LEU A 4 -27.03 1.29 -22.34
CA LEU A 4 -27.22 1.62 -23.76
C LEU A 4 -28.30 0.74 -24.42
N ALA A 5 -28.26 -0.57 -24.13
CA ALA A 5 -29.26 -1.52 -24.62
C ALA A 5 -30.65 -1.24 -24.04
N ALA A 6 -30.75 -0.93 -22.74
CA ALA A 6 -31.99 -0.51 -22.10
C ALA A 6 -32.54 0.80 -22.69
N THR A 7 -31.66 1.75 -23.03
CA THR A 7 -32.03 3.03 -23.64
C THR A 7 -32.59 2.81 -25.06
N ILE A 8 -31.94 1.97 -25.88
CA ILE A 8 -32.39 1.63 -27.23
C ILE A 8 -33.71 0.85 -27.21
N LEU A 9 -33.84 -0.13 -26.32
CA LEU A 9 -35.05 -0.96 -26.18
C LEU A 9 -36.24 -0.11 -25.73
N PHE A 10 -36.02 0.87 -24.84
CA PHE A 10 -37.06 1.79 -24.41
C PHE A 10 -37.42 2.83 -25.48
N PHE A 11 -36.45 3.35 -26.25
CA PHE A 11 -36.75 4.20 -27.43
C PHE A 11 -37.58 3.45 -28.48
N ALA A 12 -37.28 2.17 -28.71
CA ALA A 12 -38.08 1.31 -29.57
C ALA A 12 -39.49 1.14 -29.00
N ALA A 13 -39.62 0.83 -27.70
CA ALA A 13 -40.93 0.71 -27.05
C ALA A 13 -41.75 2.02 -27.07
N ALA A 14 -41.09 3.17 -26.87
CA ALA A 14 -41.69 4.50 -26.87
C ALA A 14 -42.08 5.00 -28.27
N HIS A 15 -41.44 4.48 -29.32
CA HIS A 15 -41.87 4.74 -30.70
C HIS A 15 -43.15 3.97 -31.06
N TYR A 16 -43.32 2.77 -30.49
CA TYR A 16 -44.49 1.92 -30.72
C TYR A 16 -45.70 2.26 -29.84
N SER A 17 -45.49 2.87 -28.68
CA SER A 17 -46.55 3.30 -27.77
C SER A 17 -46.52 4.82 -27.73
N SER A 18 -47.53 5.52 -28.24
CA SER A 18 -47.59 6.99 -28.34
C SER A 18 -47.32 7.71 -27.02
N VAL A 19 -46.04 7.93 -26.68
CA VAL A 19 -45.60 8.44 -25.36
C VAL A 19 -45.92 9.93 -25.22
N ASN A 20 -46.57 10.27 -24.12
CA ASN A 20 -46.88 11.64 -23.73
C ASN A 20 -45.60 12.45 -23.41
N TRP A 21 -45.62 13.78 -23.53
CA TRP A 21 -44.45 14.66 -23.36
C TRP A 21 -43.73 14.47 -22.00
N LEU A 22 -44.46 14.09 -20.95
CA LEU A 22 -43.93 13.74 -19.63
C LEU A 22 -43.02 12.49 -19.67
N GLY A 23 -43.35 11.49 -20.47
CA GLY A 23 -42.51 10.29 -20.65
C GLY A 23 -41.23 10.58 -21.43
N LEU A 24 -41.29 11.54 -22.36
CA LEU A 24 -40.13 12.09 -23.06
C LEU A 24 -39.21 12.88 -22.12
N ALA A 25 -39.77 13.72 -21.24
CA ALA A 25 -39.00 14.47 -20.25
C ALA A 25 -38.30 13.54 -19.24
N LEU A 26 -38.97 12.49 -18.79
CA LEU A 26 -38.38 11.48 -17.89
C LEU A 26 -37.20 10.74 -18.56
N LEU A 27 -37.23 10.58 -19.88
CA LEU A 27 -36.21 9.88 -20.67
C LEU A 27 -34.93 10.69 -20.89
N VAL A 28 -35.01 12.02 -20.85
CA VAL A 28 -33.83 12.89 -20.99
C VAL A 28 -32.80 12.61 -19.89
N ILE A 29 -33.25 12.31 -18.68
CA ILE A 29 -32.37 12.06 -17.52
C ILE A 29 -31.46 10.84 -17.73
N PRO A 30 -31.96 9.62 -17.99
CA PRO A 30 -31.10 8.45 -18.22
C PRO A 30 -30.24 8.58 -19.48
N VAL A 31 -30.73 9.24 -20.54
CA VAL A 31 -29.93 9.51 -21.75
C VAL A 31 -28.75 10.43 -21.42
N LEU A 32 -28.96 11.48 -20.64
CA LEU A 32 -27.88 12.37 -20.20
C LEU A 32 -26.84 11.65 -19.35
N ILE A 33 -27.28 10.72 -18.48
CA ILE A 33 -26.37 9.88 -17.69
C ILE A 33 -25.55 8.95 -18.61
N CYS A 34 -26.18 8.31 -19.60
CA CYS A 34 -25.49 7.49 -20.59
C CYS A 34 -24.46 8.31 -21.40
N ALA A 35 -24.88 9.47 -21.89
CA ALA A 35 -24.06 10.35 -22.70
C ALA A 35 -22.87 10.91 -21.90
N SER A 36 -23.06 11.23 -20.62
CA SER A 36 -21.96 11.70 -19.76
C SER A 36 -20.94 10.59 -19.48
N HIS A 37 -21.39 9.35 -19.23
CA HIS A 37 -20.49 8.20 -19.08
C HIS A 37 -19.68 7.90 -20.35
N LEU A 38 -20.32 7.96 -21.52
CA LEU A 38 -19.62 7.82 -22.80
C LEU A 38 -18.64 8.97 -23.04
N GLY A 39 -19.05 10.21 -22.76
CA GLY A 39 -18.20 11.39 -22.87
C GLY A 39 -16.97 11.29 -21.96
N MET A 40 -17.14 10.89 -20.70
CA MET A 40 -16.04 10.65 -19.78
C MET A 40 -15.10 9.55 -20.28
N GLY A 41 -15.65 8.45 -20.85
CA GLY A 41 -14.85 7.38 -21.44
C GLY A 41 -13.98 7.87 -22.60
N ILE A 42 -14.56 8.67 -23.51
CA ILE A 42 -13.85 9.26 -24.65
C ILE A 42 -12.77 10.22 -24.16
N VAL A 43 -13.09 11.12 -23.21
CA VAL A 43 -12.11 12.08 -22.65
C VAL A 43 -10.96 11.34 -21.97
N ASN A 44 -11.25 10.31 -21.16
CA ASN A 44 -10.21 9.52 -20.50
C ASN A 44 -9.33 8.79 -21.51
N TRP A 45 -9.91 8.20 -22.55
CA TRP A 45 -9.15 7.53 -23.61
C TRP A 45 -8.28 8.51 -24.41
N PHE A 46 -8.83 9.68 -24.75
CA PHE A 46 -8.10 10.73 -25.46
C PHE A 46 -6.96 11.29 -24.60
N SER A 47 -7.19 11.45 -23.29
CA SER A 47 -6.17 11.84 -22.30
C SER A 47 -5.00 10.84 -22.26
N MET A 48 -5.29 9.53 -22.23
CA MET A 48 -4.24 8.50 -22.24
C MET A 48 -3.39 8.49 -23.52
N GLN A 49 -3.93 8.94 -24.66
CA GLN A 49 -3.17 9.04 -25.91
C GLN A 49 -2.40 10.35 -26.07
N LEU A 50 -2.95 11.46 -25.57
CA LEU A 50 -2.33 12.78 -25.65
C LEU A 50 -1.17 12.93 -24.66
N PHE A 51 -1.33 12.41 -23.44
CA PHE A 51 -0.32 12.52 -22.41
C PHE A 51 0.55 11.27 -22.40
N ARG A 52 1.74 11.36 -23.01
CA ARG A 52 2.75 10.31 -22.85
C ARG A 52 3.24 10.33 -21.40
N PRO A 53 3.19 9.19 -20.67
CA PRO A 53 3.76 9.12 -19.33
C PRO A 53 5.25 9.45 -19.44
N GLN A 54 5.68 10.50 -18.72
CA GLN A 54 7.09 10.85 -18.64
C GLN A 54 7.76 9.86 -17.71
N SER A 55 8.64 9.03 -18.27
CA SER A 55 9.47 8.13 -17.46
C SER A 55 10.39 8.98 -16.61
N LEU A 56 10.30 8.84 -15.29
CA LEU A 56 11.22 9.52 -14.40
C LEU A 56 12.64 8.98 -14.61
N PRO A 57 13.66 9.86 -14.65
CA PRO A 57 15.04 9.44 -14.74
C PRO A 57 15.40 8.62 -13.51
N ARG A 58 16.24 7.60 -13.67
CA ARG A 58 16.59 6.66 -12.59
C ARG A 58 18.08 6.36 -12.62
N MET A 59 18.64 6.13 -11.44
CA MET A 59 19.97 5.54 -11.30
C MET A 59 19.97 4.10 -11.83
N ASP A 60 21.09 3.69 -12.41
CA ASP A 60 21.31 2.32 -12.82
C ASP A 60 21.81 1.50 -11.61
N TYR A 61 20.90 0.71 -11.03
CA TYR A 61 21.15 -0.22 -9.93
C TYR A 61 21.00 -1.69 -10.39
N GLU A 62 21.41 -2.00 -11.62
CA GLU A 62 21.46 -3.38 -12.12
C GLU A 62 22.34 -4.30 -11.26
N GLN A 63 23.39 -3.76 -10.63
CA GLN A 63 24.29 -4.51 -9.73
C GLN A 63 23.82 -4.55 -8.27
N GLY A 64 22.69 -3.93 -7.95
CA GLY A 64 22.12 -3.86 -6.59
C GLY A 64 22.02 -2.45 -6.04
N ILE A 65 21.32 -2.32 -4.92
CA ILE A 65 21.05 -1.05 -4.24
C ILE A 65 22.26 -0.68 -3.36
N PRO A 66 22.87 0.51 -3.55
CA PRO A 66 23.95 0.96 -2.68
C PRO A 66 23.53 1.08 -1.21
N PRO A 67 24.41 0.81 -0.23
CA PRO A 67 24.08 0.85 1.20
C PRO A 67 23.51 2.20 1.69
N GLU A 68 23.89 3.33 1.07
CA GLU A 68 23.37 4.66 1.37
C GLU A 68 21.90 4.86 0.94
N HIS A 69 21.40 3.99 0.06
CA HIS A 69 20.01 3.95 -0.39
C HIS A 69 19.26 2.73 0.17
N ARG A 70 19.71 2.20 1.33
CA ARG A 70 19.05 1.10 2.03
C ARG A 70 17.55 1.35 2.15
N THR A 71 16.77 0.33 1.85
CA THR A 71 15.32 0.46 1.68
C THR A 71 14.59 -0.61 2.50
N LEU A 72 13.46 -0.21 3.08
CA LEU A 72 12.54 -1.11 3.76
C LEU A 72 11.25 -1.26 2.96
N VAL A 73 10.88 -2.48 2.60
CA VAL A 73 9.55 -2.81 2.10
C VAL A 73 8.64 -3.06 3.30
N ALA A 74 7.64 -2.21 3.52
CA ALA A 74 6.70 -2.31 4.62
C ALA A 74 5.31 -2.72 4.12
N VAL A 75 4.73 -3.74 4.75
CA VAL A 75 3.36 -4.22 4.46
C VAL A 75 2.48 -3.99 5.69
N PRO A 76 1.69 -2.90 5.74
CA PRO A 76 0.74 -2.66 6.81
C PRO A 76 -0.47 -3.61 6.68
N THR A 77 -0.70 -4.46 7.68
CA THR A 77 -1.75 -5.49 7.63
C THR A 77 -2.38 -5.75 9.01
N MET A 78 -3.45 -6.52 9.07
CA MET A 78 -4.06 -6.99 10.32
C MET A 78 -3.89 -8.49 10.48
N LEU A 79 -3.69 -8.94 11.71
CA LEU A 79 -3.68 -10.36 12.06
C LEU A 79 -5.13 -10.80 12.27
N THR A 80 -5.64 -11.62 11.35
CA THR A 80 -7.05 -12.05 11.35
C THR A 80 -7.23 -13.50 11.77
N SER A 81 -6.31 -14.39 11.35
CA SER A 81 -6.38 -15.83 11.59
C SER A 81 -5.02 -16.49 11.36
N ALA A 82 -4.88 -17.74 11.80
CA ALA A 82 -3.67 -18.52 11.55
C ALA A 82 -3.39 -18.73 10.05
N ALA A 83 -4.41 -19.07 9.26
CA ALA A 83 -4.28 -19.21 7.81
C ALA A 83 -3.94 -17.87 7.13
N GLY A 84 -4.50 -16.77 7.62
CA GLY A 84 -4.13 -15.43 7.14
C GLY A 84 -2.66 -15.10 7.42
N ILE A 85 -2.15 -15.49 8.59
CA ILE A 85 -0.74 -15.31 8.96
C ILE A 85 0.18 -16.13 8.06
N GLU A 86 -0.17 -17.39 7.77
CA GLU A 86 0.58 -18.23 6.84
C GLU A 86 0.70 -17.57 5.45
N HIS A 87 -0.43 -17.09 4.90
CA HIS A 87 -0.43 -16.37 3.62
C HIS A 87 0.39 -15.07 3.65
N LEU A 88 0.41 -14.36 4.79
CA LEU A 88 1.25 -13.16 4.96
C LEU A 88 2.75 -13.50 4.93
N LEU A 89 3.14 -14.60 5.57
CA LEU A 89 4.53 -15.07 5.60
C LEU A 89 4.98 -15.53 4.21
N GLU A 90 4.17 -16.34 3.53
CA GLU A 90 4.41 -16.76 2.14
C GLU A 90 4.53 -15.55 1.21
N GLY A 91 3.59 -14.60 1.31
CA GLY A 91 3.62 -13.38 0.51
C GLY A 91 4.87 -12.55 0.75
N MET A 92 5.37 -12.50 1.98
CA MET A 92 6.60 -11.79 2.32
C MET A 92 7.84 -12.51 1.77
N GLU A 93 7.88 -13.84 1.84
CA GLU A 93 8.94 -14.66 1.24
C GLU A 93 8.99 -14.50 -0.28
N VAL A 94 7.85 -14.56 -0.97
CA VAL A 94 7.77 -14.35 -2.43
C VAL A 94 8.34 -12.97 -2.82
N ARG A 95 8.01 -11.91 -2.07
CA ARG A 95 8.55 -10.56 -2.31
C ARG A 95 10.07 -10.51 -2.14
N TYR A 96 10.61 -11.20 -1.13
CA TYR A 96 12.04 -11.35 -0.93
C TYR A 96 12.70 -12.07 -2.11
N LEU A 97 12.17 -13.23 -2.49
CA LEU A 97 12.70 -14.03 -3.59
C LEU A 97 12.70 -13.29 -4.92
N ALA A 98 11.67 -12.46 -5.17
CA ALA A 98 11.58 -11.62 -6.36
C ALA A 98 12.53 -10.41 -6.34
N ASN A 99 12.99 -9.95 -5.16
CA ASN A 99 13.78 -8.73 -5.00
C ASN A 99 14.92 -8.94 -3.99
N ARG A 100 15.78 -9.94 -4.21
CA ARG A 100 16.93 -10.20 -3.34
C ARG A 100 17.99 -9.11 -3.50
N ASP A 101 18.27 -8.40 -2.41
CA ASP A 101 19.31 -7.37 -2.37
C ASP A 101 19.82 -7.14 -0.93
N PRO A 102 21.14 -7.00 -0.69
CA PRO A 102 21.71 -6.78 0.65
C PRO A 102 21.27 -5.48 1.34
N SER A 103 20.76 -4.51 0.59
CA SER A 103 20.29 -3.21 1.07
C SER A 103 18.75 -3.13 1.09
N LEU A 104 18.04 -4.22 0.80
CA LEU A 104 16.58 -4.29 0.87
C LEU A 104 16.13 -5.17 2.06
N HIS A 105 15.19 -4.66 2.86
CA HIS A 105 14.62 -5.37 4.01
C HIS A 105 13.10 -5.45 3.89
N PHE A 106 12.47 -6.38 4.59
CA PHE A 106 11.02 -6.62 4.52
C PHE A 106 10.41 -6.59 5.92
N ALA A 107 9.35 -5.81 6.11
CA ALA A 107 8.65 -5.67 7.38
C ALA A 107 7.15 -5.87 7.23
N LEU A 108 6.57 -6.63 8.15
CA LEU A 108 5.14 -6.59 8.42
C LEU A 108 4.86 -5.58 9.55
N VAL A 109 3.95 -4.65 9.29
CA VAL A 109 3.47 -3.70 10.32
C VAL A 109 2.05 -4.07 10.67
N THR A 110 1.87 -4.69 11.83
CA THR A 110 0.66 -5.46 12.14
C THR A 110 -0.14 -4.87 13.29
N ASP A 111 -1.45 -4.87 13.14
CA ASP A 111 -2.40 -4.66 14.24
C ASP A 111 -3.25 -5.92 14.40
N LEU A 112 -4.00 -6.00 15.49
CA LEU A 112 -5.11 -6.95 15.63
C LEU A 112 -6.40 -6.35 15.05
N VAL A 113 -7.36 -7.21 14.74
CA VAL A 113 -8.72 -6.80 14.35
C VAL A 113 -9.41 -6.03 15.47
N ASP A 114 -10.30 -5.11 15.11
CA ASP A 114 -11.07 -4.32 16.08
C ASP A 114 -11.86 -5.22 17.05
N ALA A 115 -11.98 -4.79 18.31
CA ALA A 115 -12.58 -5.60 19.37
C ALA A 115 -13.27 -4.76 20.46
N ASP A 116 -14.15 -5.41 21.23
CA ASP A 116 -14.84 -4.80 22.39
C ASP A 116 -13.94 -4.68 23.63
N ALA A 117 -12.75 -5.29 23.61
CA ALA A 117 -11.76 -5.22 24.67
C ALA A 117 -10.35 -4.98 24.09
N GLU A 118 -9.47 -4.39 24.91
CA GLU A 118 -8.07 -4.11 24.53
C GLU A 118 -7.34 -5.40 24.12
N VAL A 119 -7.53 -6.46 24.92
CA VAL A 119 -6.91 -7.78 24.75
C VAL A 119 -8.00 -8.86 24.78
N LEU A 120 -8.00 -9.71 23.77
CA LEU A 120 -8.80 -10.92 23.65
C LEU A 120 -7.94 -12.17 23.92
N PRO A 121 -8.52 -13.27 24.42
CA PRO A 121 -7.78 -14.50 24.70
C PRO A 121 -7.02 -15.09 23.50
N ALA A 122 -7.51 -14.87 22.27
CA ALA A 122 -6.91 -15.39 21.04
C ALA A 122 -5.73 -14.55 20.52
N ASP A 123 -5.57 -13.30 20.99
CA ASP A 123 -4.59 -12.36 20.43
C ASP A 123 -3.16 -12.85 20.66
N ALA A 124 -2.85 -13.34 21.86
CA ALA A 124 -1.52 -13.82 22.20
C ALA A 124 -1.06 -14.96 21.28
N GLN A 125 -1.99 -15.80 20.84
CA GLN A 125 -1.71 -16.88 19.90
C GLN A 125 -1.37 -16.34 18.51
N LEU A 126 -2.12 -15.35 18.01
CA LEU A 126 -1.86 -14.73 16.71
C LEU A 126 -0.51 -14.00 16.69
N VAL A 127 -0.21 -13.24 17.76
CA VAL A 127 1.06 -12.51 17.89
C VAL A 127 2.24 -13.46 17.99
N SER A 128 2.12 -14.56 18.76
CA SER A 128 3.19 -15.58 18.79
C SER A 128 3.38 -16.22 17.43
N LEU A 129 2.30 -16.62 16.77
CA LEU A 129 2.37 -17.31 15.47
C LEU A 129 3.11 -16.47 14.42
N ILE A 130 2.79 -15.17 14.32
CA ILE A 130 3.48 -14.30 13.37
C ILE A 130 4.93 -14.07 13.77
N ARG A 131 5.23 -13.85 15.06
CA ARG A 131 6.60 -13.70 15.56
C ARG A 131 7.45 -14.91 15.21
N ASP A 132 6.96 -16.09 15.53
CA ASP A 132 7.66 -17.36 15.32
C ASP A 132 7.88 -17.60 13.81
N GLY A 133 6.89 -17.25 12.98
CA GLY A 133 7.01 -17.31 11.52
C GLY A 133 8.07 -16.37 10.94
N ILE A 134 8.17 -15.13 11.43
CA ILE A 134 9.22 -14.18 11.02
C ILE A 134 10.60 -14.67 11.46
N GLN A 135 10.71 -15.21 12.67
CA GLN A 135 11.95 -15.80 13.16
C GLN A 135 12.37 -17.01 12.32
N LEU A 136 11.42 -17.88 11.97
CA LEU A 136 11.66 -19.04 11.11
C LEU A 136 12.14 -18.60 9.73
N LEU A 137 11.53 -17.59 9.10
CA LEU A 137 12.00 -17.07 7.82
C LEU A 137 13.45 -16.55 7.93
N ASN A 138 13.77 -15.78 8.97
CA ASN A 138 15.15 -15.32 9.17
C ASN A 138 16.14 -16.49 9.40
N GLN A 139 15.71 -17.57 10.06
CA GLN A 139 16.53 -18.78 10.24
C GLN A 139 16.74 -19.53 8.91
N THR A 140 15.67 -19.71 8.13
CA THR A 140 15.70 -20.37 6.81
C THR A 140 16.67 -19.67 5.85
N TYR A 141 16.72 -18.34 5.89
CA TYR A 141 17.56 -17.53 5.02
C TYR A 141 18.85 -17.03 5.69
N ALA A 142 19.20 -17.55 6.87
CA ALA A 142 20.38 -17.10 7.62
C ALA A 142 21.71 -17.32 6.87
N SER A 143 21.75 -18.30 5.95
CA SER A 143 22.91 -18.55 5.08
C SER A 143 23.08 -17.52 3.96
N ASP A 144 22.00 -16.81 3.60
CA ASP A 144 21.99 -15.75 2.60
C ASP A 144 22.39 -14.42 3.26
N ARG A 145 21.62 -14.00 4.28
CA ARG A 145 21.86 -12.77 5.04
C ARG A 145 21.13 -12.81 6.38
N SER A 146 21.69 -12.18 7.40
CA SER A 146 20.96 -11.91 8.65
C SER A 146 19.93 -10.80 8.49
N ASN A 147 18.88 -10.82 9.33
CA ASN A 147 17.94 -9.71 9.50
C ASN A 147 17.28 -9.23 8.18
N ILE A 148 16.69 -10.18 7.45
CA ILE A 148 15.97 -9.91 6.20
C ILE A 148 14.54 -9.46 6.50
N PHE A 149 13.91 -10.16 7.44
CA PHE A 149 12.49 -10.04 7.75
C PHE A 149 12.28 -9.44 9.13
N TYR A 150 11.29 -8.56 9.23
CA TYR A 150 10.99 -7.79 10.44
C TYR A 150 9.51 -7.86 10.78
N LEU A 151 9.22 -7.80 12.07
CA LEU A 151 7.87 -7.63 12.61
C LEU A 151 7.82 -6.33 13.40
N PHE A 152 6.77 -5.56 13.19
CA PHE A 152 6.39 -4.42 14.03
C PHE A 152 4.92 -4.55 14.39
N HIS A 153 4.64 -5.06 15.58
CA HIS A 153 3.28 -5.28 16.05
C HIS A 153 2.84 -4.20 17.04
N ARG A 154 1.59 -3.76 16.90
CA ARG A 154 0.96 -2.77 17.77
C ARG A 154 -0.24 -3.37 18.48
N SER A 155 -0.42 -2.97 19.74
CA SER A 155 -1.63 -3.26 20.51
C SER A 155 -2.79 -2.34 20.07
N ARG A 156 -4.01 -2.73 20.44
CA ARG A 156 -5.20 -1.89 20.27
C ARG A 156 -5.16 -0.71 21.24
N GLU A 157 -5.72 0.41 20.81
CA GLU A 157 -5.99 1.58 21.64
C GLU A 157 -7.50 1.87 21.62
N TRP A 158 -8.02 2.43 22.71
CA TRP A 158 -9.43 2.79 22.79
C TRP A 158 -9.75 3.97 21.88
N ASN A 159 -10.65 3.78 20.91
CA ASN A 159 -11.17 4.86 20.09
C ASN A 159 -12.52 5.34 20.65
N ALA A 160 -12.50 6.48 21.33
CA ALA A 160 -13.71 7.07 21.91
C ALA A 160 -14.76 7.53 20.88
N GLN A 161 -14.37 7.79 19.62
CA GLN A 161 -15.30 8.20 18.57
C GLN A 161 -16.08 7.02 17.98
N GLU A 162 -15.41 5.88 17.82
CA GLU A 162 -16.01 4.64 17.28
C GLU A 162 -16.51 3.69 18.39
N GLY A 163 -16.11 3.92 19.65
CA GLY A 163 -16.50 3.09 20.78
C GLY A 163 -15.91 1.68 20.74
N VAL A 164 -14.73 1.52 20.13
CA VAL A 164 -14.08 0.23 19.87
C VAL A 164 -12.58 0.28 20.19
N TRP A 165 -12.01 -0.86 20.57
CA TRP A 165 -10.56 -1.02 20.64
C TRP A 165 -10.02 -1.37 19.25
N MET A 166 -9.10 -0.56 18.74
CA MET A 166 -8.54 -0.72 17.39
C MET A 166 -7.12 -0.19 17.29
N GLY A 167 -6.40 -0.53 16.23
CA GLY A 167 -5.09 0.08 15.96
C GLY A 167 -5.21 1.59 15.69
N HIS A 168 -4.39 2.40 16.38
CA HIS A 168 -4.41 3.85 16.20
C HIS A 168 -4.07 4.25 14.75
N GLU A 169 -5.01 4.98 14.13
CA GLU A 169 -5.02 5.45 12.74
C GLU A 169 -4.72 4.36 11.66
N ARG A 170 -5.41 3.19 11.71
CA ARG A 170 -5.41 2.08 10.71
C ARG A 170 -4.23 2.02 9.72
N LYS A 171 -4.24 2.82 8.63
CA LYS A 171 -3.15 2.87 7.64
C LYS A 171 -2.10 3.96 7.92
N ARG A 172 -2.52 5.19 8.23
CA ARG A 172 -1.61 6.33 8.41
C ARG A 172 -0.76 6.19 9.68
N GLY A 173 -1.38 5.74 10.77
CA GLY A 173 -0.73 5.53 12.06
C GLY A 173 0.37 4.49 11.98
N LYS A 174 0.11 3.34 11.34
CA LYS A 174 1.13 2.29 11.15
C LYS A 174 2.41 2.82 10.52
N LEU A 175 2.27 3.58 9.44
CA LEU A 175 3.41 4.14 8.72
C LEU A 175 4.07 5.28 9.49
N ALA A 176 3.29 6.07 10.24
CA ALA A 176 3.83 7.12 11.10
C ALA A 176 4.67 6.54 12.25
N ASP A 177 4.19 5.49 12.91
CA ASP A 177 4.88 4.82 14.00
C ASP A 177 6.13 4.08 13.52
N LEU A 178 6.03 3.43 12.35
CA LEU A 178 7.18 2.85 11.68
C LEU A 178 8.23 3.92 11.39
N ASN A 179 7.85 5.02 10.74
CA ASN A 179 8.77 6.10 10.41
C ASN A 179 9.41 6.72 11.66
N ALA A 180 8.64 6.93 12.73
CA ALA A 180 9.18 7.41 13.99
C ALA A 180 10.19 6.43 14.60
N THR A 181 9.93 5.13 14.49
CA THR A 181 10.84 4.07 14.97
C THR A 181 12.12 4.00 14.15
N LEU A 182 12.05 4.11 12.82
CA LEU A 182 13.21 4.23 11.94
C LEU A 182 14.05 5.48 12.25
N ARG A 183 13.43 6.52 12.81
CA ARG A 183 14.08 7.75 13.29
C ARG A 183 14.58 7.68 14.73
N GLY A 184 14.48 6.52 15.39
CA GLY A 184 15.02 6.25 16.72
C GLY A 184 14.04 6.42 17.88
N LYS A 185 12.75 6.68 17.63
CA LYS A 185 11.73 6.67 18.69
C LYS A 185 11.49 5.23 19.15
N GLN A 186 11.39 5.02 20.46
CA GLN A 186 11.15 3.70 21.06
C GLN A 186 9.74 3.63 21.66
N GLY A 187 9.26 2.40 21.92
CA GLY A 187 8.01 2.15 22.65
C GLY A 187 6.72 2.35 21.85
N LEU A 188 6.78 2.37 20.52
CA LEU A 188 5.60 2.48 19.64
C LEU A 188 5.01 1.12 19.22
N PHE A 189 5.80 0.07 19.36
CA PHE A 189 5.44 -1.30 19.02
C PHE A 189 5.57 -2.15 20.27
N THR A 190 4.61 -3.04 20.49
CA THR A 190 4.57 -3.92 21.66
C THR A 190 5.32 -5.23 21.43
N GLU A 191 5.49 -5.63 20.17
CA GLU A 191 6.34 -6.76 19.78
C GLU A 191 7.12 -6.38 18.52
N MET A 192 8.43 -6.68 18.52
CA MET A 192 9.33 -6.41 17.40
C MET A 192 10.27 -7.59 17.19
N VAL A 193 10.51 -7.94 15.92
CA VAL A 193 11.44 -9.01 15.53
C VAL A 193 12.45 -8.47 14.53
N GLY A 194 13.73 -8.82 14.73
CA GLY A 194 14.88 -8.42 13.90
C GLY A 194 15.73 -7.32 14.54
N GLU A 195 16.98 -7.16 14.09
CA GLU A 195 17.89 -6.11 14.57
C GLU A 195 17.52 -4.73 14.00
N ILE A 196 17.07 -3.81 14.86
CA ILE A 196 16.51 -2.50 14.47
C ILE A 196 17.62 -1.50 14.14
N GLU A 197 18.83 -1.70 14.68
CA GLU A 197 19.98 -0.80 14.53
C GLU A 197 20.31 -0.57 13.04
N ILE A 198 20.28 -1.64 12.24
CA ILE A 198 20.54 -1.56 10.81
C ILE A 198 19.46 -0.76 10.07
N LEU A 199 18.22 -0.78 10.58
CA LEU A 199 17.09 -0.07 9.98
C LEU A 199 17.17 1.45 10.20
N GLN A 200 17.99 1.94 11.14
CA GLN A 200 18.24 3.38 11.28
C GLN A 200 18.97 3.99 10.08
N SER A 201 19.61 3.15 9.25
CA SER A 201 20.24 3.57 7.99
C SER A 201 19.30 3.52 6.78
N VAL A 202 18.03 3.13 6.96
CA VAL A 202 17.04 3.11 5.89
C VAL A 202 16.77 4.52 5.38
N LYS A 203 16.96 4.70 4.07
CA LYS A 203 16.73 5.94 3.34
C LYS A 203 15.33 6.02 2.74
N TYR A 204 14.81 4.90 2.24
CA TYR A 204 13.51 4.83 1.57
C TYR A 204 12.62 3.73 2.17
N VAL A 205 11.30 3.96 2.14
CA VAL A 205 10.31 2.96 2.52
C VAL A 205 9.39 2.72 1.33
N ILE A 206 9.29 1.47 0.88
CA ILE A 206 8.32 1.04 -0.13
C ILE A 206 7.13 0.47 0.64
N THR A 207 5.99 1.15 0.60
CA THR A 207 4.78 0.69 1.28
C THR A 207 3.90 -0.10 0.31
N LEU A 208 3.53 -1.32 0.68
CA LEU A 208 2.69 -2.20 -0.14
C LEU A 208 1.44 -2.59 0.65
N ASP A 209 0.27 -2.60 0.00
CA ASP A 209 -0.89 -3.25 0.59
C ASP A 209 -0.67 -4.77 0.61
N THR A 210 -1.38 -5.47 1.51
CA THR A 210 -1.30 -6.93 1.70
C THR A 210 -1.38 -7.70 0.38
N ASP A 211 -2.28 -7.29 -0.52
CA ASP A 211 -2.55 -7.97 -1.79
C ASP A 211 -1.72 -7.42 -2.97
N THR A 212 -0.93 -6.37 -2.76
CA THR A 212 -0.12 -5.76 -3.82
C THR A 212 1.13 -6.59 -4.04
N GLN A 213 1.31 -7.20 -5.22
CA GLN A 213 2.56 -7.90 -5.54
C GLN A 213 3.72 -6.91 -5.72
N LEU A 214 4.94 -7.36 -5.41
CA LEU A 214 6.16 -6.65 -5.76
C LEU A 214 6.84 -7.44 -6.89
N PRO A 215 6.69 -7.03 -8.16
CA PRO A 215 7.28 -7.75 -9.27
C PRO A 215 8.79 -7.86 -9.13
N ARG A 216 9.36 -8.83 -9.86
CA ARG A 216 10.80 -9.04 -9.88
C ARG A 216 11.53 -7.74 -10.23
N ASP A 217 12.55 -7.42 -9.45
CA ASP A 217 13.42 -6.26 -9.63
C ASP A 217 12.75 -4.88 -9.51
N ALA A 218 11.45 -4.82 -9.19
CA ALA A 218 10.72 -3.56 -9.09
C ALA A 218 11.27 -2.66 -7.97
N ALA A 219 11.71 -3.23 -6.84
CA ALA A 219 12.22 -2.45 -5.72
C ALA A 219 13.44 -1.61 -6.12
N ARG A 220 14.44 -2.20 -6.76
CA ARG A 220 15.64 -1.48 -7.21
C ARG A 220 15.33 -0.40 -8.25
N LEU A 221 14.33 -0.62 -9.12
CA LEU A 221 13.90 0.40 -10.07
C LEU A 221 13.24 1.60 -9.37
N MET A 222 12.40 1.36 -8.36
CA MET A 222 11.79 2.41 -7.54
C MET A 222 12.85 3.19 -6.76
N VAL A 223 13.79 2.48 -6.13
CA VAL A 223 14.90 3.08 -5.38
C VAL A 223 15.82 3.89 -6.29
N GLY A 224 16.17 3.35 -7.48
CA GLY A 224 16.96 4.07 -8.48
C GLY A 224 16.25 5.33 -8.97
N THR A 225 14.92 5.29 -9.08
CA THR A 225 14.12 6.47 -9.44
C THR A 225 14.24 7.53 -8.35
N LEU A 226 13.98 7.21 -7.08
CA LEU A 226 14.07 8.19 -5.98
C LEU A 226 15.50 8.67 -5.70
N ALA A 227 16.51 7.87 -5.99
CA ALA A 227 17.92 8.25 -5.83
C ALA A 227 18.44 9.18 -6.94
N HIS A 228 17.69 9.32 -8.05
CA HIS A 228 18.11 10.20 -9.13
C HIS A 228 17.98 11.66 -8.70
N ARG A 229 19.05 12.46 -8.90
CA ARG A 229 19.11 13.87 -8.44
C ARG A 229 17.94 14.73 -8.90
N LEU A 230 17.46 14.53 -10.13
CA LEU A 230 16.31 15.28 -10.66
C LEU A 230 14.98 14.97 -9.93
N ASN A 231 14.91 13.87 -9.19
CA ASN A 231 13.74 13.48 -8.42
C ASN A 231 13.89 13.83 -6.93
N HIS A 232 15.04 14.36 -6.49
CA HIS A 232 15.25 14.70 -5.09
C HIS A 232 14.31 15.81 -4.62
N PRO A 233 13.61 15.62 -3.49
CA PRO A 233 12.67 16.60 -3.02
C PRO A 233 13.38 17.84 -2.47
N VAL A 234 12.96 19.02 -2.95
CA VAL A 234 13.38 20.32 -2.42
C VAL A 234 12.30 20.84 -1.49
N PHE A 235 12.60 20.92 -0.20
CA PHE A 235 11.65 21.40 0.82
C PHE A 235 11.77 22.92 1.02
N ASP A 236 10.68 23.64 0.82
CA ASP A 236 10.57 25.06 1.12
C ASP A 236 10.08 25.24 2.57
N ALA A 237 11.02 25.61 3.46
CA ALA A 237 10.74 25.78 4.89
C ALA A 237 9.73 26.91 5.19
N ARG A 238 9.56 27.90 4.30
CA ARG A 238 8.57 28.97 4.50
C ARG A 238 7.17 28.51 4.16
N LYS A 239 7.03 27.64 3.16
CA LYS A 239 5.75 27.08 2.73
C LYS A 239 5.42 25.74 3.39
N SER A 240 6.35 25.19 4.18
CA SER A 240 6.25 23.87 4.82
C SER A 240 5.85 22.75 3.85
N ARG A 241 6.38 22.79 2.62
CA ARG A 241 6.07 21.80 1.58
C ARG A 241 7.23 21.57 0.62
N VAL A 242 7.19 20.42 -0.04
CA VAL A 242 8.06 20.11 -1.18
C VAL A 242 7.63 20.97 -2.37
N VAL A 243 8.59 21.62 -3.02
CA VAL A 243 8.35 22.51 -4.18
C VAL A 243 8.87 21.94 -5.49
N GLU A 244 9.84 21.02 -5.43
CA GLU A 244 10.39 20.29 -6.58
C GLU A 244 10.76 18.87 -6.17
N GLY A 245 10.83 17.95 -7.13
CA GLY A 245 11.13 16.53 -6.89
C GLY A 245 9.98 15.77 -6.21
N HIS A 246 10.30 14.59 -5.67
CA HIS A 246 9.32 13.63 -5.18
C HIS A 246 9.70 13.07 -3.81
N THR A 247 8.77 13.10 -2.85
CA THR A 247 8.84 12.32 -1.61
C THR A 247 8.00 11.05 -1.67
N ILE A 248 7.11 10.95 -2.65
CA ILE A 248 6.19 9.83 -2.91
C ILE A 248 6.17 9.64 -4.43
N LEU A 249 6.29 8.39 -4.89
CA LEU A 249 6.15 7.98 -6.30
C LEU A 249 4.77 7.41 -6.56
#